data_AF-A0A7J5TSI8-F1
#
_entry.id   AF-A0A7J5TSI8-F1
#
_cell.length_a   1.000
_cell.length_b   1.000
_cell.length_c   1.000
_cell.angle_alpha   90.00
_cell.angle_beta   90.00
_cell.angle_gamma   90.00
#
_symmetry.space_group_name_H-M   'P 1'
#
loop_
_entity.id
_entity.type
_entity.pdbx_description
1 polymer ?
#
loop_
_entity_poly.entity_id
_entity_poly.type
_entity_poly.pdbx_seq_one_letter_code
_entity_poly.pdbx_strand_id
1 'polypeptide(L)'
;MCNNLFTRTQDVWLFGNSANSIWPSLSTPDQGDSAWRPRQVMDWETFWRRASKVNCILPKRLVLLADASALSHEIIFQIQQYRAQNALFSPVIHFDKPDLCKFIHTFNSDLAGYCAATDTNEEMGRLLRAVCAGKHYYSPGFCQMVEDLGFPIARGDDDEYIKN
;
A
#
# COMPACT_ATOMS: atom_id res chain seq x y z
N MET A 1 -1.74 -21.72 -26.19
CA MET A 1 -0.43 -21.38 -25.59
C MET A 1 -0.38 -19.87 -25.40
N CYS A 2 -0.64 -19.39 -24.19
CA CYS A 2 -0.40 -18.00 -23.76
C CYS A 2 -0.28 -17.99 -22.23
N ASN A 3 0.57 -17.09 -21.72
CA ASN A 3 0.71 -16.64 -20.33
C ASN A 3 1.58 -17.49 -19.39
N ASN A 4 2.90 -17.45 -19.60
CA ASN A 4 3.90 -17.63 -18.53
C ASN A 4 5.11 -16.70 -18.71
N LEU A 5 4.89 -15.52 -19.29
CA LEU A 5 5.92 -14.50 -19.38
C LEU A 5 5.65 -13.43 -18.32
N PHE A 6 6.46 -13.52 -17.26
CA PHE A 6 6.69 -12.54 -16.20
C PHE A 6 5.82 -12.64 -14.94
N THR A 7 6.17 -13.58 -14.05
CA THR A 7 6.15 -13.31 -12.60
C THR A 7 7.19 -12.22 -12.30
N ARG A 8 6.87 -10.97 -12.67
CA ARG A 8 7.71 -9.78 -12.43
C ARG A 8 7.94 -9.67 -10.94
N THR A 9 9.20 -9.59 -10.55
CA THR A 9 9.54 -9.21 -9.18
C THR A 9 8.90 -7.85 -8.89
N GLN A 10 8.08 -7.73 -7.85
CA GLN A 10 7.47 -6.47 -7.43
C GLN A 10 8.32 -5.85 -6.32
N ASP A 11 8.57 -4.53 -6.39
CA ASP A 11 9.36 -3.82 -5.37
C ASP A 11 8.38 -3.16 -4.42
N VAL A 12 8.35 -3.70 -3.20
CA VAL A 12 7.57 -3.15 -2.09
C VAL A 12 8.57 -2.49 -1.15
N TRP A 13 8.38 -1.21 -0.91
CA TRP A 13 9.19 -0.44 0.02
C TRP A 13 8.43 -0.28 1.33
N LEU A 14 9.12 -0.48 2.44
CA LEU A 14 8.54 -0.44 3.78
C LEU A 14 9.14 0.75 4.52
N PHE A 15 8.28 1.66 4.96
CA PHE A 15 8.65 2.87 5.68
C PHE A 15 7.93 2.93 7.02
N GLY A 16 8.69 2.91 8.11
CA GLY A 16 8.16 2.90 9.47
C GLY A 16 8.36 1.57 10.19
N ASN A 17 8.37 1.62 11.53
CA ASN A 17 8.74 0.48 12.39
C ASN A 17 7.72 -0.66 12.36
N SER A 18 6.42 -0.33 12.28
CA SER A 18 5.33 -1.30 12.27
C SER A 18 5.25 -2.00 10.91
N ALA A 19 5.31 -1.26 9.81
CA ALA A 19 5.40 -1.84 8.47
C ALA A 19 6.62 -2.76 8.32
N ASN A 20 7.76 -2.39 8.90
CA ASN A 20 8.98 -3.19 8.88
C ASN A 20 8.86 -4.51 9.66
N SER A 21 8.07 -4.55 10.73
CA SER A 21 7.91 -5.74 11.59
C SER A 21 6.88 -6.74 11.04
N ILE A 22 5.95 -6.29 10.20
CA ILE A 22 4.89 -7.12 9.59
C ILE A 22 5.43 -8.00 8.45
N TRP A 23 6.56 -7.64 7.82
CA TRP A 23 6.97 -8.32 6.59
C TRP A 23 7.63 -9.71 6.71
N PRO A 24 8.42 -10.04 7.75
CA PRO A 24 9.04 -11.36 7.85
C PRO A 24 8.02 -12.52 7.80
N SER A 25 6.78 -12.29 8.24
CA SER A 25 5.69 -13.27 8.22
C SER A 25 4.95 -13.38 6.87
N LEU A 26 5.08 -12.39 5.97
CA LEU A 26 4.51 -12.39 4.62
C LEU A 26 5.42 -13.08 3.58
N SER A 27 6.65 -13.41 3.99
CA SER A 27 7.71 -13.93 3.12
C SER A 27 7.68 -15.46 3.00
N THR A 28 6.59 -16.13 3.40
CA THR A 28 6.51 -17.59 3.36
C THR A 28 6.67 -18.08 1.91
N PRO A 29 7.70 -18.91 1.64
CA PRO A 29 8.08 -19.31 0.28
C PRO A 29 7.14 -20.33 -0.37
N ASP A 30 6.03 -20.70 0.28
CA ASP A 30 5.16 -21.82 -0.12
C ASP A 30 4.10 -21.47 -1.18
N GLN A 31 4.09 -20.26 -1.73
CA GLN A 31 3.27 -19.94 -2.90
C GLN A 31 4.17 -19.40 -4.02
N GLY A 32 4.53 -20.28 -4.94
CA GLY A 32 5.49 -20.08 -6.04
C GLY A 32 5.16 -18.99 -7.07
N ASP A 33 4.36 -17.98 -6.75
CA ASP A 33 3.85 -16.99 -7.71
C ASP A 33 4.15 -15.52 -7.40
N SER A 34 4.75 -15.18 -6.25
CA SER A 34 5.03 -13.78 -5.92
C SER A 34 6.47 -13.57 -5.47
N ALA A 35 7.37 -13.30 -6.42
CA ALA A 35 8.72 -12.82 -6.15
C ALA A 35 8.67 -11.36 -5.65
N TRP A 36 8.15 -11.13 -4.45
CA TRP A 36 8.20 -9.81 -3.82
C TRP A 36 9.56 -9.58 -3.21
N ARG A 37 10.15 -8.40 -3.47
CA ARG A 37 11.39 -7.99 -2.82
C ARG A 37 11.10 -6.82 -1.90
N PRO A 38 10.79 -7.08 -0.61
CA PRO A 38 10.69 -6.01 0.37
C PRO A 38 12.00 -5.24 0.46
N ARG A 39 11.91 -3.94 0.60
CA ARG A 39 13.05 -3.07 0.90
C ARG A 39 12.66 -2.16 2.05
N GLN A 40 13.34 -2.32 3.17
CA GLN A 40 13.16 -1.46 4.32
C GLN A 40 13.93 -0.15 4.11
N VAL A 41 13.30 0.95 4.49
CA VAL A 41 13.89 2.29 4.48
C VAL A 41 13.59 2.99 5.78
N MET A 42 14.56 3.76 6.26
CA MET A 42 14.49 4.46 7.53
C MET A 42 13.70 5.77 7.43
N ASP A 43 13.75 6.41 6.27
CA ASP A 43 13.15 7.72 6.03
C ASP A 43 12.76 7.90 4.55
N TRP A 44 11.93 8.91 4.31
CA TRP A 44 11.44 9.27 2.99
C TRP A 44 12.55 9.71 2.03
N GLU A 45 13.56 10.42 2.51
CA GLU A 45 14.67 10.89 1.66
C GLU A 45 15.49 9.72 1.08
N THR A 46 15.72 8.70 1.91
CA THR A 46 16.39 7.45 1.55
C THR A 46 15.55 6.67 0.56
N PHE A 47 14.23 6.60 0.75
CA PHE A 47 13.32 6.03 -0.25
C PHE A 47 13.46 6.76 -1.59
N TRP A 48 13.27 8.09 -1.60
CA TRP A 48 13.25 8.90 -2.81
C TRP A 48 14.55 8.78 -3.63
N ARG A 49 15.70 8.82 -2.96
CA ARG A 49 17.02 8.65 -3.59
C ARG A 49 17.26 7.27 -4.19
N ARG A 50 16.67 6.22 -3.61
CA ARG A 50 16.90 4.82 -4.02
C ARG A 50 15.86 4.29 -4.99
N ALA A 51 14.60 4.71 -4.85
CA ALA A 51 13.50 4.33 -5.72
C ALA A 51 13.75 4.72 -7.19
N SER A 52 14.35 5.90 -7.41
CA SER A 52 14.66 6.44 -8.75
C SER A 52 15.82 5.74 -9.47
N LYS A 53 16.56 4.85 -8.79
CA LYS A 53 17.78 4.19 -9.33
C LYS A 53 17.54 2.75 -9.78
N VAL A 54 16.30 2.28 -9.78
CA VAL A 54 15.98 0.90 -10.15
C VAL A 54 16.02 0.78 -11.68
N ASN A 55 17.19 0.43 -12.23
CA ASN A 55 17.39 0.15 -13.65
C ASN A 55 16.60 -1.10 -14.05
N CYS A 56 15.40 -0.90 -14.57
CA CYS A 56 14.58 -1.96 -15.17
C CYS A 56 14.30 -1.60 -16.63
N ILE A 57 14.44 -2.58 -17.52
CA ILE A 57 14.18 -2.42 -18.95
C ILE A 57 12.68 -2.17 -19.23
N LEU A 58 11.80 -2.55 -18.30
CA LEU A 58 10.36 -2.39 -18.39
C LEU A 58 9.81 -1.58 -17.20
N PRO A 59 8.71 -0.81 -17.41
CA PRO A 59 8.04 -0.09 -16.34
C PRO A 59 7.55 -1.05 -15.25
N LYS A 60 7.95 -0.76 -14.00
CA LYS A 60 7.60 -1.54 -12.81
C LYS A 60 6.81 -0.66 -11.85
N ARG A 61 5.74 -1.21 -11.27
CA ARG A 61 4.97 -0.53 -10.21
C ARG A 61 5.81 -0.49 -8.94
N LEU A 62 5.90 0.69 -8.36
CA LEU A 62 6.64 0.98 -7.14
C LEU A 62 5.63 1.13 -6.02
N VAL A 63 5.55 0.14 -5.13
CA VAL A 63 4.64 0.18 -3.99
C VAL A 63 5.40 0.64 -2.76
N LEU A 64 4.85 1.62 -2.04
CA LEU A 64 5.37 2.04 -0.74
C LEU A 64 4.30 1.77 0.31
N LEU A 65 4.61 0.98 1.32
CA LEU A 65 3.82 0.82 2.53
C LEU A 65 4.44 1.70 3.62
N ALA A 66 3.71 2.73 4.06
CA ALA A 66 4.20 3.68 5.04
C ALA A 66 3.33 3.71 6.31
N ASP A 67 3.96 3.63 7.47
CA ASP A 67 3.28 3.82 8.76
C ASP A 67 2.79 5.27 8.90
N ALA A 68 1.52 5.45 9.25
CA ALA A 68 0.91 6.75 9.48
C ALA A 68 1.66 7.57 10.53
N SER A 69 2.17 6.92 11.60
CA SER A 69 2.96 7.57 12.64
C SER A 69 4.32 8.10 12.19
N ALA A 70 4.89 7.56 11.11
CA ALA A 70 6.17 8.00 10.54
C ALA A 70 6.01 9.16 9.54
N LEU A 71 4.78 9.49 9.14
CA LEU A 71 4.49 10.50 8.14
C LEU A 71 4.26 11.87 8.76
N SER A 72 5.14 12.85 8.50
CA SER A 72 4.81 14.26 8.77
C SER A 72 3.88 14.82 7.68
N HIS A 73 3.22 15.97 7.91
CA HIS A 73 2.40 16.61 6.88
C HIS A 73 3.22 16.97 5.63
N GLU A 74 4.47 17.38 5.83
CA GLU A 74 5.41 17.64 4.74
C GLU A 74 5.69 16.38 3.92
N ILE A 75 5.92 15.24 4.57
CA ILE A 75 6.15 13.96 3.88
C ILE A 75 4.91 13.54 3.08
N ILE A 76 3.70 13.70 3.65
CA ILE A 76 2.45 13.38 2.94
C ILE A 76 2.35 14.20 1.65
N PHE A 77 2.65 15.50 1.73
CA PHE A 77 2.66 16.36 0.55
C PHE A 77 3.72 15.96 -0.48
N GLN A 78 4.92 15.59 -0.03
CA GLN A 78 5.98 15.10 -0.92
C GLN A 78 5.59 13.77 -1.60
N ILE A 79 4.91 12.87 -0.89
CA ILE A 79 4.35 11.63 -1.45
C ILE A 79 3.36 11.94 -2.57
N GLN A 80 2.46 12.90 -2.37
CA GLN A 80 1.50 13.35 -3.39
C GLN A 80 2.21 13.90 -4.64
N GLN A 81 3.21 14.77 -4.45
CA GLN A 81 3.99 15.32 -5.56
C GLN A 81 4.73 14.22 -6.32
N TYR A 82 5.34 13.28 -5.60
CA TYR A 82 6.04 12.16 -6.21
C TYR A 82 5.09 11.26 -7.01
N ARG A 83 3.87 11.03 -6.50
CA ARG A 83 2.79 10.30 -7.19
C ARG A 83 2.36 11.00 -8.48
N ALA A 84 2.17 12.31 -8.45
CA ALA A 84 1.79 13.09 -9.63
C ALA A 84 2.84 13.02 -10.75
N GLN A 85 4.11 12.89 -10.40
CA GLN A 85 5.22 12.75 -11.36
C GLN A 85 5.48 11.30 -11.78
N ASN A 86 5.03 10.32 -10.99
CA ASN A 86 5.29 8.89 -11.20
C ASN A 86 3.98 8.10 -11.21
N ALA A 87 3.40 7.92 -12.39
CA ALA A 87 2.13 7.21 -12.58
C ALA A 87 2.14 5.73 -12.12
N LEU A 88 3.33 5.14 -11.94
CA LEU A 88 3.51 3.77 -11.44
C LEU A 88 3.88 3.71 -9.96
N PHE A 89 4.01 4.84 -9.29
CA PHE A 89 4.12 4.88 -7.83
C PHE A 89 2.74 4.65 -7.20
N SER A 90 2.67 3.80 -6.19
CA SER A 90 1.43 3.39 -5.53
C SER A 90 1.64 3.40 -4.02
N PRO A 91 1.40 4.55 -3.36
CA PRO A 91 1.54 4.67 -1.93
C PRO A 91 0.37 3.98 -1.20
N VAL A 92 0.70 3.29 -0.11
CA VAL A 92 -0.21 2.62 0.80
C VAL A 92 0.10 3.13 2.21
N ILE A 93 -0.95 3.47 2.96
CA ILE A 93 -0.82 3.94 4.34
C ILE A 93 -1.25 2.85 5.30
N HIS A 94 -0.40 2.57 6.27
CA HIS A 94 -0.64 1.66 7.37
C HIS A 94 -0.89 2.45 8.65
N PHE A 95 -2.11 2.39 9.18
CA PHE A 95 -2.48 3.01 10.45
C PHE A 95 -2.09 2.10 11.60
N ASP A 96 -0.88 2.28 12.10
CA ASP A 96 -0.36 1.58 13.28
C ASP A 96 -1.11 1.95 14.56
N LYS A 97 -1.72 3.15 14.58
CA LYS A 97 -2.66 3.60 15.60
C LYS A 97 -3.79 4.41 14.93
N PRO A 98 -5.02 4.41 15.48
CA PRO A 98 -6.06 5.32 15.04
C PRO A 98 -5.61 6.78 15.21
N ASP A 99 -5.53 7.53 14.11
CA ASP A 99 -5.16 8.94 14.12
C ASP A 99 -6.01 9.71 13.11
N LEU A 100 -6.97 10.47 13.63
CA LEU A 100 -7.92 11.26 12.84
C LEU A 100 -7.22 12.34 12.00
N CYS A 101 -6.18 12.98 12.55
CA CYS A 101 -5.46 14.03 11.85
C CYS A 101 -4.74 13.45 10.64
N LYS A 102 -4.03 12.32 10.82
CA LYS A 102 -3.40 11.59 9.71
C LYS A 102 -4.42 11.08 8.72
N PHE A 103 -5.56 10.56 9.18
CA PHE A 103 -6.63 10.12 8.30
C PHE A 103 -7.08 11.24 7.36
N ILE A 104 -7.44 12.41 7.90
CA ILE A 104 -7.89 13.56 7.09
C ILE A 104 -6.82 14.00 6.08
N HIS A 105 -5.55 14.05 6.48
CA HIS A 105 -4.47 14.51 5.61
C HIS A 105 -4.06 13.47 4.56
N THR A 106 -4.19 12.18 4.86
CA THR A 106 -3.84 11.11 3.91
C THR A 106 -4.97 10.82 2.93
N PHE A 107 -6.24 10.90 3.35
CA PHE A 107 -7.41 10.52 2.54
C PHE A 107 -7.48 11.23 1.17
N ASN A 108 -6.99 12.47 1.07
CA ASN A 108 -6.99 13.26 -0.17
C ASN A 108 -5.78 13.01 -1.09
N SER A 109 -4.95 12.00 -0.82
CA SER A 109 -3.61 11.89 -1.43
C SER A 109 -3.49 10.95 -2.65
N ASP A 110 -4.60 10.61 -3.34
CA ASP A 110 -4.63 9.62 -4.45
C ASP A 110 -3.86 8.32 -4.09
N LEU A 111 -4.16 7.80 -2.90
CA LEU A 111 -3.47 6.65 -2.34
C LEU A 111 -4.01 5.36 -2.95
N ALA A 112 -3.10 4.43 -3.20
CA ALA A 112 -3.43 3.14 -3.79
C ALA A 112 -4.03 2.17 -2.76
N GLY A 113 -3.84 2.39 -1.46
CA GLY A 113 -4.50 1.57 -0.47
C GLY A 113 -4.29 2.00 0.97
N TYR A 114 -5.08 1.39 1.85
CA TYR A 114 -5.10 1.68 3.27
C TYR A 114 -5.26 0.40 4.07
N CYS A 115 -4.51 0.32 5.18
CA CYS A 115 -4.60 -0.76 6.15
C CYS A 115 -4.44 -0.23 7.57
N ALA A 116 -4.77 -1.06 8.55
CA ALA A 116 -4.69 -0.75 9.97
C ALA A 116 -4.01 -1.88 10.75
N ALA A 117 -3.54 -1.57 11.96
CA ALA A 117 -2.88 -2.54 12.84
C ALA A 117 -3.75 -3.76 13.22
N THR A 118 -5.07 -3.66 13.05
CA THR A 118 -6.03 -4.75 13.30
C THR A 118 -6.08 -5.78 12.16
N ASP A 119 -5.48 -5.47 11.00
CA ASP A 119 -5.45 -6.38 9.86
C ASP A 119 -4.52 -7.58 10.11
N THR A 120 -4.95 -8.73 9.60
CA THR A 120 -4.12 -9.93 9.63
C THR A 120 -3.02 -9.86 8.57
N ASN A 121 -1.95 -10.64 8.77
CA ASN A 121 -0.89 -10.77 7.74
C ASN A 121 -1.46 -11.24 6.40
N GLU A 122 -2.42 -12.17 6.39
CA GLU A 122 -3.05 -12.63 5.14
C GLU A 122 -3.71 -11.48 4.38
N GLU A 123 -4.38 -10.60 5.11
CA GLU A 123 -5.07 -9.44 4.57
C GLU A 123 -4.08 -8.40 4.02
N MET A 124 -2.99 -8.13 4.73
CA MET A 124 -1.88 -7.32 4.24
C MET A 124 -1.31 -7.89 2.92
N GLY A 125 -1.17 -9.21 2.83
CA GLY A 125 -0.77 -9.89 1.60
C GLY A 125 -1.79 -9.79 0.47
N ARG A 126 -3.10 -9.71 0.75
CA ARG A 126 -4.13 -9.45 -0.27
C ARG A 126 -4.07 -8.01 -0.77
N LEU A 127 -3.95 -7.05 0.15
CA LEU A 127 -3.80 -5.63 -0.16
C LEU A 127 -2.63 -5.40 -1.10
N LEU A 128 -1.45 -5.94 -0.77
CA LEU A 128 -0.25 -5.73 -1.57
C LEU A 128 -0.35 -6.37 -2.95
N ARG A 129 -0.96 -7.56 -3.06
CA ARG A 129 -1.28 -8.18 -4.36
C ARG A 129 -2.18 -7.29 -5.20
N ALA A 130 -3.25 -6.76 -4.61
CA ALA A 130 -4.20 -5.88 -5.29
C ALA A 130 -3.51 -4.60 -5.78
N VAL A 131 -2.78 -3.92 -4.90
CA VAL A 131 -2.07 -2.67 -5.22
C VAL A 131 -1.01 -2.89 -6.29
N CYS A 132 -0.23 -3.97 -6.18
CA CYS A 132 0.75 -4.33 -7.19
C CYS A 132 0.10 -4.65 -8.56
N ALA A 133 -1.10 -5.22 -8.58
CA ALA A 133 -1.90 -5.41 -9.79
C ALA A 133 -2.54 -4.12 -10.31
N GLY A 134 -2.37 -3.01 -9.59
CA GLY A 134 -2.89 -1.69 -9.96
C GLY A 134 -4.31 -1.41 -9.53
N LYS A 135 -4.83 -2.16 -8.55
CA LYS A 135 -6.15 -1.94 -7.96
C LYS A 135 -6.03 -1.15 -6.66
N HIS A 136 -7.02 -0.32 -6.36
CA HIS A 136 -7.14 0.26 -5.03
C HIS A 136 -7.61 -0.79 -4.03
N TYR A 137 -7.15 -0.68 -2.79
CA TYR A 137 -7.54 -1.63 -1.75
C TYR A 137 -7.63 -0.96 -0.37
N TYR A 138 -8.80 -1.09 0.26
CA TYR A 138 -9.06 -0.66 1.63
C TYR A 138 -9.31 -1.91 2.44
N SER A 139 -8.45 -2.20 3.41
CA SER A 139 -8.62 -3.39 4.22
C SER A 139 -9.84 -3.29 5.14
N PRO A 140 -10.43 -4.43 5.56
CA PRO A 140 -11.49 -4.45 6.55
C PRO A 140 -11.11 -3.76 7.86
N GLY A 141 -9.88 -3.93 8.36
CA GLY A 141 -9.41 -3.28 9.58
C GLY A 141 -9.35 -1.76 9.45
N PHE A 142 -8.93 -1.25 8.29
CA PHE A 142 -8.99 0.18 8.00
C PHE A 142 -10.44 0.68 7.92
N CYS A 143 -11.32 -0.04 7.23
CA CYS A 143 -12.72 0.34 7.13
C CYS A 143 -13.39 0.43 8.52
N GLN A 144 -13.14 -0.54 9.39
CA GLN A 144 -13.63 -0.50 10.77
C GLN A 144 -13.08 0.70 11.53
N MET A 145 -11.78 0.98 11.41
CA MET A 145 -11.17 2.15 12.06
C MET A 145 -11.84 3.47 11.62
N VAL A 146 -12.17 3.60 10.34
CA VAL A 146 -12.83 4.79 9.80
C VAL A 146 -14.27 4.93 10.30
N GLU A 147 -15.00 3.82 10.38
CA GLU A 147 -16.34 3.77 11.00
C GLU A 147 -16.25 4.16 12.50
N ASP A 148 -15.26 3.65 13.23
CA ASP A 148 -15.01 3.97 14.65
C ASP A 148 -14.64 5.45 14.87
N LEU A 149 -14.00 6.09 13.88
CA LEU A 149 -13.73 7.53 13.86
C LEU A 149 -14.97 8.38 13.54
N GLY A 150 -16.12 7.75 13.27
CA GLY A 150 -17.39 8.41 13.02
C GLY A 150 -17.66 8.75 11.54
N PHE A 151 -16.87 8.21 10.61
CA PHE A 151 -17.09 8.41 9.18
C PHE A 151 -17.85 7.21 8.61
N PRO A 152 -19.09 7.40 8.12
CA PRO A 152 -19.84 6.31 7.53
C PRO A 152 -19.18 5.86 6.22
N ILE A 153 -18.92 4.57 6.09
CA ILE A 153 -18.49 3.96 4.82
C ILE A 153 -19.73 3.42 4.13
N ALA A 154 -20.01 3.93 2.92
CA ALA A 154 -20.97 3.29 2.04
C ALA A 154 -20.37 1.95 1.60
N ARG A 155 -20.83 0.86 2.22
CA ARG A 155 -20.60 -0.48 1.68
C ARG A 155 -21.45 -0.54 0.43
N GLY A 156 -20.80 -0.56 -0.74
CA GLY A 156 -21.52 -0.71 -2.00
C GLY A 156 -22.42 -1.94 -1.92
N ASP A 157 -23.63 -1.85 -2.46
CA ASP A 157 -24.51 -3.00 -2.58
C ASP A 157 -23.82 -4.03 -3.47
N ASP A 158 -23.20 -5.04 -2.86
CA ASP A 158 -22.62 -6.18 -3.59
C ASP A 158 -23.71 -7.07 -4.26
N ASP A 159 -24.99 -6.63 -4.32
CA ASP A 159 -26.12 -7.44 -4.79
C ASP A 159 -27.22 -6.73 -5.62
N GLU A 160 -27.02 -5.51 -6.17
CA GLU A 160 -28.08 -4.83 -6.96
C GLU A 160 -27.71 -4.30 -8.36
N TYR A 161 -26.75 -4.91 -9.06
CA TYR A 161 -26.61 -4.71 -10.51
C TYR A 161 -26.45 -6.02 -11.30
N ILE A 162 -27.31 -7.00 -11.02
CA ILE A 162 -27.85 -7.89 -12.06
C ILE A 162 -29.35 -8.03 -11.79
N LYS A 163 -30.16 -7.16 -12.39
CA LYS A 163 -31.47 -7.52 -12.94
C LYS A 163 -31.99 -6.42 -13.87
N ASN A 164 -32.08 -6.84 -15.13
CA ASN A 164 -32.78 -6.29 -16.30
C ASN A 164 -32.10 -5.15 -17.05
#